data_AF-A0AAU5R9M3-F1
#
_entry.id   AF-A0AAU5R9M3-F1
#
_cell.length_a   1.000
_cell.length_b   1.000
_cell.length_c   1.000
_cell.angle_alpha   90.00
_cell.angle_beta   90.00
_cell.angle_gamma   90.00
#
_symmetry.space_group_name_H-M   'P 1'
#
loop_
_entity.id
_entity.type
_entity.pdbx_description
1 polymer ?
#
loop_
_entity_poly.entity_id
_entity_poly.type
_entity_poly.pdbx_seq_one_letter_code
_entity_poly.pdbx_strand_id
1 'polypeptide(L)'
;MFPVPSHGCLNFHRNTDFPWRNDLPRIASGQEAYLVYAAHCAELLGEVATPREAAALVVAHLPSRRPTTLSTAGPAPGSSTSSPG
;
A
#
# COMPACT_ATOMS: atom_id res chain seq x y z
N MET A 1 7.57 -0.51 1.39
CA MET A 1 7.00 -1.75 0.83
C MET A 1 8.00 -2.84 1.07
N PHE A 2 7.56 -3.97 1.62
CA PHE A 2 8.42 -5.10 1.99
C PHE A 2 8.01 -6.33 1.19
N PRO A 3 8.91 -6.92 0.37
CA PRO A 3 8.62 -8.13 -0.38
C PRO A 3 8.63 -9.36 0.54
N VAL A 4 7.62 -10.23 0.42
CA VAL A 4 7.52 -11.49 1.16
C VAL A 4 7.12 -12.62 0.20
N PRO A 5 8.06 -13.52 -0.16
CA PRO A 5 7.76 -14.69 -0.97
C PRO A 5 6.95 -15.72 -0.16
N SER A 6 5.85 -16.22 -0.72
CA SER A 6 5.01 -17.26 -0.13
C SER A 6 4.19 -17.99 -1.20
N HIS A 7 4.19 -19.33 -1.17
CA HIS A 7 3.36 -20.20 -2.03
C HIS A 7 3.39 -19.84 -3.53
N GLY A 8 4.59 -19.66 -4.09
CA GLY A 8 4.77 -19.27 -5.50
C GLY A 8 4.36 -17.83 -5.82
N CYS A 9 4.10 -17.02 -4.80
CA CYS A 9 3.71 -15.62 -4.93
C CYS A 9 4.72 -14.71 -4.24
N LEU A 10 4.95 -13.53 -4.80
CA LEU A 10 5.64 -12.42 -4.18
C LEU A 10 4.60 -11.42 -3.66
N ASN A 11 4.36 -11.44 -2.36
CA ASN A 11 3.46 -10.50 -1.69
C ASN A 11 4.23 -9.24 -1.30
N PHE A 12 3.51 -8.14 -1.20
CA PHE A 12 4.08 -6.86 -0.79
C PHE A 12 3.31 -6.33 0.41
N HIS A 13 4.01 -6.07 1.51
CA HIS A 13 3.40 -5.52 2.72
C HIS A 13 3.80 -4.06 2.93
N ARG A 14 2.89 -3.30 3.54
CA ARG A 14 3.20 -1.93 3.98
C ARG A 14 4.04 -1.89 5.26
N ASN A 15 3.90 -2.90 6.11
CA ASN A 15 4.60 -3.05 7.38
C ASN A 15 5.20 -4.45 7.51
N THR A 16 6.21 -4.56 8.37
CA THR A 16 6.82 -5.84 8.78
C THR A 16 6.23 -6.39 10.07
N ASP A 17 5.63 -5.51 10.88
CA ASP A 17 5.08 -5.85 12.20
C ASP A 17 3.61 -6.26 12.13
N PHE A 18 3.19 -7.10 13.08
CA PHE A 18 1.80 -7.53 13.21
C PHE A 18 0.90 -6.37 13.71
N PRO A 19 -0.32 -6.21 13.19
CA PRO A 19 -0.94 -7.00 12.12
C PRO A 19 -0.40 -6.62 10.73
N TRP A 20 -0.06 -7.64 9.93
CA TRP A 20 0.43 -7.44 8.56
C TRP A 20 -0.64 -6.80 7.67
N ARG A 21 -0.22 -5.79 6.91
CA ARG A 21 -1.08 -5.10 5.94
C ARG A 21 -0.81 -5.65 4.54
N ASN A 22 -1.80 -6.37 4.01
CA ASN A 22 -1.78 -7.04 2.70
C ASN A 22 -2.59 -6.24 1.67
N ASP A 23 -2.56 -4.91 1.81
CA ASP A 23 -3.35 -3.94 1.06
C ASP A 23 -2.63 -3.45 -0.21
N LEU A 24 -1.63 -4.20 -0.68
CA LEU A 24 -0.87 -3.92 -1.90
C LEU A 24 -1.11 -5.04 -2.94
N PRO A 25 -0.95 -4.73 -4.24
CA PRO A 25 -0.93 -5.75 -5.28
C PRO A 25 0.14 -6.82 -5.00
N ARG A 26 -0.02 -8.02 -5.55
CA ARG A 26 0.94 -9.12 -5.44
C ARG A 26 1.23 -9.74 -6.81
N ILE A 27 2.35 -10.42 -6.93
CA ILE A 27 2.71 -11.19 -8.13
C ILE A 27 2.59 -12.67 -7.80
N ALA A 28 1.95 -13.47 -8.66
CA ALA A 28 1.97 -14.92 -8.60
C ALA A 28 2.71 -15.46 -9.83
N SER A 29 3.49 -16.53 -9.63
CA SER A 29 4.07 -17.29 -10.74
C SER A 29 2.97 -18.13 -11.38
N GLY A 30 2.62 -17.83 -12.62
CA GLY A 30 1.88 -18.72 -13.50
C GLY A 30 2.80 -19.78 -14.12
N GLN A 31 2.23 -20.61 -15.01
CA GLN A 31 3.01 -21.65 -15.72
C GLN A 31 4.00 -21.03 -16.73
N GLU A 32 3.56 -20.02 -17.50
CA GLU A 32 4.35 -19.37 -18.56
C GLU A 32 4.41 -17.84 -18.41
N ALA A 33 3.73 -17.29 -17.39
CA ALA A 33 3.55 -15.85 -17.22
C ALA A 33 3.48 -15.45 -15.73
N TYR A 34 3.59 -14.16 -15.47
CA TYR A 34 3.41 -13.55 -14.15
C TYR A 34 2.01 -12.96 -14.06
N LEU A 35 1.27 -13.39 -13.04
CA LEU A 35 -0.08 -12.92 -12.76
C LEU A 35 -0.02 -11.85 -11.67
N VAL A 36 -0.51 -10.64 -11.96
CA VAL A 36 -0.55 -9.54 -11.01
C VAL A 36 -1.96 -9.42 -10.47
N TYR A 37 -2.12 -9.61 -9.16
CA TYR A 37 -3.41 -9.48 -8.49
C TYR A 37 -3.49 -8.19 -7.68
N ALA A 38 -4.69 -7.64 -7.57
CA ALA A 38 -5.00 -6.56 -6.66
C ALA A 38 -4.81 -6.98 -5.19
N ALA A 39 -4.90 -6.01 -4.29
CA ALA A 39 -4.88 -6.23 -2.86
C ALA A 39 -5.86 -7.34 -2.44
N HIS A 40 -5.48 -8.13 -1.43
CA HIS A 40 -6.27 -9.27 -0.93
C HIS A 40 -6.62 -10.34 -1.99
N CYS A 41 -5.89 -10.39 -3.11
CA CYS A 41 -6.20 -11.27 -4.24
C CYS A 41 -7.59 -11.03 -4.85
N ALA A 42 -8.15 -9.82 -4.68
CA ALA A 42 -9.54 -9.55 -5.03
C ALA A 42 -9.83 -9.68 -6.54
N GLU A 43 -8.87 -9.29 -7.38
CA GLU A 43 -9.01 -9.21 -8.83
C GLU A 43 -7.66 -9.45 -9.52
N LEU A 44 -7.67 -10.03 -10.72
CA LEU A 44 -6.50 -10.09 -11.60
C LEU A 44 -6.36 -8.75 -12.34
N LEU A 45 -5.27 -8.03 -12.10
CA LEU A 45 -4.96 -6.76 -12.75
C LEU A 45 -4.31 -6.95 -14.11
N GLY A 46 -3.62 -8.07 -14.31
CA GLY A 46 -3.02 -8.41 -15.59
C GLY A 46 -2.13 -9.64 -15.55
N GLU A 47 -1.82 -10.14 -16.74
CA GLU A 47 -0.87 -11.23 -17.00
C GLU A 47 0.23 -10.70 -17.92
N VAL A 48 1.49 -10.96 -17.58
CA VAL A 48 2.65 -10.43 -18.30
C VAL A 48 3.77 -11.45 -18.38
N ALA A 49 4.59 -11.38 -19.43
CA ALA A 49 5.61 -12.38 -19.70
C ALA A 49 6.88 -12.21 -18.85
N THR A 50 7.14 -10.99 -18.35
CA THR A 50 8.41 -10.70 -17.67
C THR A 50 8.24 -10.23 -16.22
N PRO A 51 9.23 -10.49 -15.34
CA PRO A 51 9.22 -9.95 -13.98
C PRO A 51 9.18 -8.42 -13.95
N ARG A 52 9.80 -7.77 -14.95
CA ARG A 52 9.89 -6.31 -15.03
C ARG A 52 8.54 -5.67 -15.32
N GLU A 53 7.78 -6.24 -16.24
CA GLU A 53 6.42 -5.81 -16.53
C GLU A 53 5.50 -6.07 -15.32
N ALA A 54 5.67 -7.20 -14.63
CA ALA A 54 4.89 -7.50 -13.43
C ALA A 54 5.14 -6.46 -12.34
N ALA A 55 6.40 -6.10 -12.12
CA ALA A 55 6.77 -5.04 -11.19
C ALA A 55 6.20 -3.68 -11.61
N ALA A 56 6.22 -3.36 -12.91
CA ALA A 56 5.63 -2.11 -13.41
C ALA A 56 4.11 -2.06 -13.17
N LEU A 57 3.39 -3.15 -13.39
CA LEU A 57 1.96 -3.26 -13.06
C LEU A 57 1.71 -3.09 -11.57
N VAL A 58 2.52 -3.72 -10.70
CA VAL A 58 2.40 -3.51 -9.25
C VAL A 58 2.53 -2.03 -8.90
N VAL A 59 3.53 -1.34 -9.44
CA VAL A 59 3.76 0.10 -9.19
C VAL A 59 2.59 0.95 -9.69
N ALA A 60 2.07 0.66 -10.89
CA ALA A 60 0.94 1.38 -11.48
C ALA A 60 -0.35 1.27 -10.64
N HIS A 61 -0.52 0.14 -9.94
CA HIS A 61 -1.69 -0.14 -9.10
C HIS A 61 -1.42 0.02 -7.60
N LEU A 62 -0.31 0.66 -7.20
CA LEU A 62 -0.10 0.98 -5.79
C LEU A 62 -1.21 1.94 -5.33
N PRO A 63 -1.79 1.73 -4.13
CA PRO A 63 -2.75 2.67 -3.61
C PRO A 63 -2.04 4.01 -3.42
N SER A 64 -2.65 5.09 -3.93
CA SER A 64 -2.14 6.44 -3.73
C SER A 64 -1.81 6.62 -2.27
N ARG A 65 -0.57 7.01 -1.97
CA ARG A 65 -0.17 7.43 -0.63
C ARG A 65 -1.02 8.66 -0.34
N ARG A 66 -2.17 8.48 0.33
CA ARG A 66 -2.93 9.63 0.86
C ARG A 66 -1.90 10.45 1.60
N PRO A 67 -1.79 11.77 1.35
CA PRO A 67 -1.00 12.60 2.23
C PRO A 67 -1.53 12.31 3.62
N THR A 68 -0.64 11.87 4.51
CA THR A 68 -0.94 11.85 5.93
C THR A 68 -1.50 13.23 6.20
N THR A 69 -2.81 13.33 6.47
CA THR A 69 -3.36 14.53 7.07
C THR A 69 -2.73 14.54 8.45
N LEU A 70 -1.50 15.07 8.52
CA LEU A 70 -0.96 15.58 9.74
C LEU A 70 -1.93 16.68 10.09
N SER A 71 -2.95 16.32 10.88
CA SER A 71 -3.83 17.28 11.52
C SER A 71 -2.96 17.99 12.55
N THR A 72 -2.09 18.87 12.07
CA THR A 72 -1.60 19.98 12.87
C THR A 72 -2.74 20.97 12.88
N ALA A 73 -3.82 20.61 13.59
CA ALA A 73 -4.62 21.60 14.27
C ALA A 73 -3.70 22.15 15.37
N GLY A 74 -2.86 23.13 15.02
CA GLY A 74 -2.24 23.95 16.03
C GLY A 74 -3.35 24.57 16.89
N PRO A 75 -3.15 24.68 18.22
CA PRO A 75 -4.15 25.32 19.06
C PRO A 75 -4.35 26.75 18.54
N ALA A 76 -5.62 27.13 18.34
CA ALA A 76 -5.99 28.46 17.85
C ALA A 76 -5.35 29.56 18.73
N PRO A 77 -4.75 30.61 18.15
CA PRO A 77 -4.23 31.70 18.93
C PRO A 77 -5.38 32.59 19.40
N GLY A 78 -5.55 32.67 20.72
CA GLY A 78 -6.06 33.85 21.41
C GLY A 78 -7.59 33.93 21.58
N SER A 79 -8.07 33.45 22.72
CA SER A 79 -9.16 34.13 23.43
C SER A 79 -8.63 34.52 24.80
N SER A 80 -8.12 35.76 24.89
CA SER A 80 -7.74 36.40 26.14
C SER A 80 -8.97 36.58 27.01
N THR A 81 -9.15 35.73 28.02
CA THR A 81 -10.03 36.02 29.14
C THR A 81 -9.20 36.72 30.21
N SER A 82 -9.34 38.04 30.28
CA SER A 82 -8.95 38.80 31.47
C SER A 82 -10.21 39.37 32.09
N SER A 83 -10.59 38.86 33.25
CA SER A 83 -11.41 39.56 34.23
C SER A 83 -10.66 39.51 35.55
N PRO A 84 -10.56 40.63 36.26
CA PRO A 84 -10.61 40.59 37.71
C PRO A 84 -11.75 41.49 38.22
N GLY A 85 -12.49 40.94 39.17
CA GLY A 85 -13.22 41.72 40.17
C GLY A 85 -12.35 41.95 41.40
#